data_AF-A0A2N0QWE4-F1
#
_entry.id   AF-A0A2N0QWE4-F1
#
_cell.length_a   1.000
_cell.length_b   1.000
_cell.length_c   1.000
_cell.angle_alpha   90.00
_cell.angle_beta   90.00
_cell.angle_gamma   90.00
#
_symmetry.space_group_name_H-M   'P 1'
#
loop_
_entity.id
_entity.type
_entity.pdbx_description
1 polymer ?
#
loop_
_entity_poly.entity_id
_entity_poly.type
_entity_poly.pdbx_seq_one_letter_code
_entity_poly.pdbx_strand_id
1 'polypeptide(L)'
;MNEFLSEEIPFNDIPHDEFLAIKICKGLRPTISKDVPKLLADLIIKCWDAEIKNRPITKELYQTLNEWNDGDNNQNSEIYFQIKGCDKIRKEKFKNRSNEDKSKSFKTHPQAIYTSRLLNFKNLPKPANSSYLSSFQFSSDSNSTAQSTSANPNKPSHHTVRCYGICQDTSTKNYIIVMAYAWKRKFNVLQNTESGLKRILIKGLIHRELHIGNIVCFNSVICIAGMSSCKPVNYEELEDNVYGILPYVAPGILRGQIYTQASDIYSFGIIMFRIISGFPPYYDNAAQYLALNICEDKPNAMDLSKIFYKWMNELSAYINSKENQTELAKN
;
A
#
# COMPACT_ATOMS: atom_id res chain seq x y z
N MET A 1 11.46 4.59 3.72
CA MET A 1 10.27 3.77 3.41
C MET A 1 9.09 4.63 2.95
N ASN A 2 8.85 5.79 3.59
CA ASN A 2 7.80 6.78 3.21
C ASN A 2 7.84 7.27 1.75
N GLU A 3 8.91 6.96 1.01
CA GLU A 3 9.14 7.42 -0.36
C GLU A 3 8.92 6.33 -1.42
N PHE A 4 8.52 5.11 -1.05
CA PHE A 4 8.44 3.96 -1.98
C PHE A 4 7.02 3.44 -2.23
N LEU A 5 6.09 3.75 -1.33
CA LEU A 5 4.67 3.53 -1.53
C LEU A 5 4.07 4.92 -1.64
N SER A 6 3.62 5.31 -2.83
CA SER A 6 2.51 6.26 -2.82
C SER A 6 1.35 5.51 -2.20
N GLU A 7 0.64 6.20 -1.34
CA GLU A 7 -0.44 5.64 -0.54
C GLU A 7 -1.58 6.64 -0.63
N GLU A 8 -2.78 6.17 -0.97
CA GLU A 8 -3.95 7.00 -0.67
C GLU A 8 -4.01 7.16 0.84
N ILE A 9 -3.97 8.41 1.29
CA ILE A 9 -3.98 8.73 2.70
C ILE A 9 -5.45 8.75 3.15
N PRO A 10 -5.83 7.94 4.15
CA PRO A 10 -7.23 7.83 4.55
C PRO A 10 -7.76 9.16 5.09
N PHE A 11 -8.87 9.65 4.54
CA PHE A 11 -9.56 10.87 4.97
C PHE A 11 -8.72 12.15 4.84
N ASN A 12 -7.80 12.20 3.88
CA ASN A 12 -6.86 13.31 3.73
C ASN A 12 -7.47 14.63 3.27
N ASP A 13 -8.66 14.59 2.72
CA ASP A 13 -9.41 15.72 2.17
C ASP A 13 -10.34 16.39 3.19
N ILE A 14 -10.43 15.85 4.41
CA ILE A 14 -11.34 16.34 5.45
C ILE A 14 -10.63 16.60 6.79
N PRO A 15 -11.17 17.50 7.63
CA PRO A 15 -10.68 17.69 9.00
C PRO A 15 -10.72 16.40 9.83
N HIS A 16 -9.70 16.19 10.65
CA HIS A 16 -9.67 15.09 11.61
C HIS A 16 -10.24 15.55 12.96
N ASP A 17 -11.55 15.81 12.99
CA ASP A 17 -12.28 16.34 14.13
C ASP A 17 -13.40 15.40 14.61
N GLU A 18 -14.28 15.90 15.48
CA GLU A 18 -15.43 15.16 15.99
C GLU A 18 -16.39 14.72 14.88
N PHE A 19 -16.54 15.51 13.82
CA PHE A 19 -17.42 15.15 12.70
C PHE A 19 -16.87 13.93 11.94
N LEU A 20 -15.56 13.84 11.74
CA LEU A 20 -14.95 12.64 11.18
C LEU A 20 -15.14 11.44 12.12
N ALA A 21 -14.96 11.60 13.43
CA ALA A 21 -15.19 10.53 14.40
C ALA A 21 -16.65 10.01 14.34
N ILE A 22 -17.64 10.92 14.29
CA ILE A 22 -19.06 10.57 14.10
C ILE A 22 -19.27 9.79 12.81
N LYS A 23 -18.67 10.24 11.69
CA LYS A 23 -18.79 9.55 10.40
C LYS A 23 -18.18 8.15 10.46
N ILE A 24 -17.00 7.98 11.06
CA ILE A 24 -16.34 6.68 11.24
C ILE A 24 -17.23 5.73 12.07
N CYS A 25 -17.82 6.21 13.17
CA CYS A 25 -18.77 5.45 13.97
C CYS A 25 -20.03 5.08 13.15
N LYS A 26 -20.53 5.96 12.29
CA LYS A 26 -21.65 5.65 11.38
C LYS A 26 -21.28 4.76 10.19
N GLY A 27 -20.03 4.28 10.10
CA GLY A 27 -19.59 3.33 9.09
C GLY A 27 -18.79 3.94 7.94
N LEU A 28 -18.41 5.22 7.99
CA LEU A 28 -17.50 5.78 6.99
C LEU A 28 -16.15 5.03 7.04
N ARG A 29 -15.68 4.60 5.87
CA ARG A 29 -14.39 3.94 5.67
C ARG A 29 -13.70 4.57 4.45
N PRO A 30 -12.36 4.46 4.33
CA PRO A 30 -11.67 4.86 3.11
C PRO A 30 -12.26 4.13 1.89
N THR A 31 -12.42 4.85 0.79
CA THR A 31 -13.00 4.29 -0.43
C THR A 31 -11.96 3.42 -1.14
N ILE A 32 -12.24 2.12 -1.25
CA ILE A 32 -11.37 1.20 -1.99
C ILE A 32 -11.68 1.32 -3.49
N SER A 33 -10.66 1.62 -4.28
CA SER A 33 -10.80 1.80 -5.72
C SER A 33 -11.04 0.47 -6.47
N LYS A 34 -11.73 0.53 -7.60
CA LYS A 34 -12.04 -0.63 -8.46
C LYS A 34 -10.82 -1.33 -9.09
N ASP A 35 -9.62 -0.73 -9.00
CA ASP A 35 -8.34 -1.33 -9.43
C ASP A 35 -7.60 -2.05 -8.28
N VAL A 36 -8.34 -2.42 -7.24
CA VAL A 36 -7.89 -3.29 -6.15
C VAL A 36 -8.55 -4.66 -6.32
N PRO A 37 -7.80 -5.77 -6.20
CA PRO A 37 -8.38 -7.11 -6.23
C PRO A 37 -9.48 -7.25 -5.19
N LYS A 38 -10.63 -7.80 -5.60
CA LYS A 38 -11.81 -7.98 -4.75
C LYS A 38 -11.46 -8.75 -3.47
N LEU A 39 -10.67 -9.81 -3.56
CA LEU A 39 -10.23 -10.60 -2.40
C LEU A 39 -9.50 -9.74 -1.35
N LEU A 40 -8.66 -8.80 -1.80
CA LEU A 40 -7.98 -7.85 -0.90
C LEU A 40 -8.97 -6.83 -0.33
N ALA A 41 -9.87 -6.31 -1.16
CA ALA A 41 -10.90 -5.38 -0.70
C ALA A 41 -11.79 -6.01 0.37
N ASP A 42 -12.26 -7.23 0.15
CA ASP A 42 -13.10 -7.99 1.08
C ASP A 42 -12.37 -8.22 2.42
N LEU A 43 -11.08 -8.56 2.39
CA LEU A 43 -10.28 -8.74 3.60
C LEU A 43 -10.12 -7.42 4.40
N ILE A 44 -9.87 -6.30 3.70
CA ILE A 44 -9.78 -4.97 4.32
C ILE A 44 -11.12 -4.60 4.96
N ILE A 45 -12.24 -4.83 4.26
CA ILE A 45 -13.59 -4.58 4.75
C ILE A 45 -13.87 -5.44 5.99
N LYS A 46 -13.47 -6.71 6.00
CA LYS A 46 -13.60 -7.61 7.16
C LYS A 46 -12.81 -7.08 8.37
N CYS A 47 -11.62 -6.52 8.17
CA CYS A 47 -10.85 -5.88 9.26
C CYS A 47 -11.56 -4.65 9.84
N TRP A 48 -12.36 -3.97 9.03
CA TRP A 48 -13.07 -2.73 9.35
C TRP A 48 -14.48 -2.91 9.93
N ASP A 49 -14.89 -4.16 10.18
CA ASP A 49 -16.21 -4.46 10.72
C ASP A 49 -16.43 -3.76 12.08
N ALA A 50 -17.62 -3.17 12.23
CA ALA A 50 -18.08 -2.52 13.44
C ALA A 50 -18.17 -3.51 14.62
N GLU A 51 -18.57 -4.75 14.35
CA GLU A 51 -18.66 -5.82 15.33
C GLU A 51 -17.31 -6.53 15.49
N ILE A 52 -16.75 -6.47 16.70
CA ILE A 52 -15.42 -7.00 17.01
C ILE A 52 -15.25 -8.47 16.59
N LYS A 53 -16.28 -9.29 16.84
CA LYS A 53 -16.30 -10.74 16.56
C LYS A 53 -16.24 -11.09 15.06
N ASN A 54 -16.59 -10.15 14.19
CA ASN A 54 -16.58 -10.37 12.73
C ASN A 54 -15.21 -10.06 12.12
N ARG A 55 -14.34 -9.34 12.84
CA ARG A 55 -12.98 -9.07 12.40
C ARG A 55 -12.20 -10.39 12.36
N PRO A 56 -11.32 -10.58 11.37
CA PRO A 56 -10.55 -11.81 11.28
C PRO A 56 -9.60 -11.91 12.46
N ILE A 57 -9.42 -13.13 12.95
CA ILE A 57 -8.33 -13.42 13.87
C ILE A 57 -7.02 -13.50 13.10
N THR A 58 -5.91 -13.25 13.79
CA THR A 58 -4.57 -13.21 13.20
C THR A 58 -4.20 -14.49 12.45
N LYS A 59 -4.66 -15.66 12.94
CA LYS A 59 -4.41 -16.93 12.26
C LYS A 59 -5.03 -16.96 10.86
N GLU A 60 -6.26 -16.45 10.71
CA GLU A 60 -6.94 -16.35 9.42
C GLU A 60 -6.20 -15.38 8.50
N LEU A 61 -5.84 -14.19 9.02
CA LEU A 61 -5.08 -13.17 8.26
C LEU A 61 -3.76 -13.73 7.71
N TYR A 62 -2.98 -14.41 8.55
CA TYR A 62 -1.72 -15.04 8.15
C TYR A 62 -1.91 -16.06 7.02
N GLN A 63 -2.92 -16.93 7.15
CA GLN A 63 -3.21 -17.95 6.15
C GLN A 63 -3.58 -17.32 4.80
N THR A 64 -4.54 -16.38 4.81
CA THR A 64 -4.98 -15.69 3.61
C THR A 64 -3.85 -14.93 2.91
N LEU A 65 -3.04 -14.17 3.64
CA LEU A 65 -1.95 -13.39 3.04
C LEU A 65 -0.82 -14.28 2.49
N ASN A 66 -0.55 -15.43 3.13
CA ASN A 66 0.44 -16.38 2.63
C ASN A 66 0.01 -17.09 1.36
N GLU A 67 -1.24 -17.54 1.31
CA GLU A 67 -1.82 -18.15 0.11
C GLU A 67 -1.70 -17.22 -1.10
N TRP A 68 -1.86 -15.91 -0.91
CA TRP A 68 -1.75 -14.95 -2.01
C TRP A 68 -0.31 -14.66 -2.46
N ASN A 69 0.64 -14.63 -1.54
CA ASN A 69 2.05 -14.45 -1.91
C ASN A 69 2.63 -15.68 -2.61
N ASP A 70 2.21 -16.88 -2.20
CA ASP A 70 2.54 -18.12 -2.88
C ASP A 70 1.79 -18.23 -4.22
N GLY A 71 0.55 -17.72 -4.24
CA GLY A 71 -0.33 -17.60 -5.41
C GLY A 71 0.17 -16.66 -6.51
N ASP A 72 0.98 -15.64 -6.21
CA ASP A 72 1.64 -14.81 -7.24
C ASP A 72 2.68 -15.62 -8.05
N ASN A 73 3.19 -16.72 -7.50
CA ASN A 73 4.02 -17.67 -8.25
C ASN A 73 3.19 -18.76 -8.95
N ASN A 74 1.94 -18.98 -8.53
CA ASN A 74 1.01 -19.94 -9.14
C ASN A 74 0.01 -19.21 -10.04
N GLN A 75 0.27 -19.24 -11.35
CA GLN A 75 -0.49 -18.54 -12.40
C GLN A 75 -1.98 -18.91 -12.49
N ASN A 76 -2.46 -19.84 -11.65
CA ASN A 76 -3.84 -20.32 -11.59
C ASN A 76 -4.63 -19.84 -10.36
N SER A 77 -4.04 -19.03 -9.47
CA SER A 77 -4.77 -18.54 -8.29
C SER A 77 -5.80 -17.44 -8.65
N GLU A 78 -6.93 -17.40 -7.95
CA GLU A 78 -7.96 -16.37 -8.18
C GLU A 78 -7.41 -14.95 -8.00
N ILE A 79 -6.59 -14.76 -6.95
CA ILE A 79 -5.95 -13.47 -6.67
C ILE A 79 -5.07 -13.00 -7.84
N TYR A 80 -4.35 -13.91 -8.51
CA TYR A 80 -3.53 -13.58 -9.67
C TYR A 80 -4.37 -13.06 -10.85
N PHE A 81 -5.50 -13.70 -11.14
CA PHE A 81 -6.41 -13.23 -12.19
C PHE A 81 -7.04 -11.88 -11.85
N GLN A 82 -7.45 -11.68 -10.59
CA GLN A 82 -7.98 -10.39 -10.14
C GLN A 82 -6.92 -9.28 -10.24
N ILE A 83 -5.67 -9.56 -9.86
CA ILE A 83 -4.53 -8.64 -10.03
C ILE A 83 -4.35 -8.25 -11.49
N LYS A 84 -4.30 -9.22 -12.41
CA LYS A 84 -4.18 -8.93 -13.85
C LYS A 84 -5.34 -8.08 -14.37
N GLY A 85 -6.57 -8.35 -13.94
CA GLY A 85 -7.74 -7.54 -14.29
C GLY A 85 -7.62 -6.11 -13.76
N CYS A 86 -7.22 -5.95 -12.51
CA CYS A 86 -7.00 -4.65 -11.87
C CYS A 86 -5.90 -3.84 -12.56
N ASP A 87 -4.82 -4.50 -12.98
CA ASP A 87 -3.74 -3.85 -13.72
C ASP A 87 -4.22 -3.33 -15.08
N LYS A 88 -5.15 -4.01 -15.76
CA LYS A 88 -5.80 -3.48 -16.98
C LYS A 88 -6.63 -2.24 -16.67
N ILE A 89 -7.49 -2.29 -15.64
CA ILE A 89 -8.31 -1.14 -15.21
C ILE A 89 -7.42 0.06 -14.88
N ARG A 90 -6.32 -0.19 -14.14
CA ARG A 90 -5.34 0.83 -13.79
C ARG A 90 -4.73 1.46 -15.04
N LYS A 91 -4.28 0.65 -16.01
CA LYS A 91 -3.75 1.15 -17.29
C LYS A 91 -4.76 2.03 -18.03
N GLU A 92 -6.02 1.62 -18.12
CA GLU A 92 -7.08 2.40 -18.78
C GLU A 92 -7.38 3.72 -18.04
N LYS A 93 -7.49 3.70 -16.71
CA LYS A 93 -7.61 4.92 -15.90
C LYS A 93 -6.46 5.88 -16.15
N PHE A 94 -5.25 5.36 -16.31
CA PHE A 94 -4.08 6.16 -16.61
C PHE A 94 -4.11 6.75 -18.02
N LYS A 95 -4.44 5.97 -19.05
CA LYS A 95 -4.58 6.45 -20.44
C LYS A 95 -5.56 7.63 -20.54
N ASN A 96 -6.62 7.59 -19.73
CA ASN A 96 -7.70 8.57 -19.77
C ASN A 96 -7.53 9.75 -18.79
N ARG A 97 -6.38 9.89 -18.09
CA ARG A 97 -6.15 11.05 -17.18
C ARG A 97 -6.00 12.35 -17.95
N SER A 98 -6.87 13.32 -17.66
CA SER A 98 -6.80 14.69 -18.18
C SER A 98 -5.57 15.44 -17.63
N ASN A 99 -5.12 16.51 -18.32
CA ASN A 99 -4.02 17.34 -17.84
C ASN A 99 -4.32 18.07 -16.51
N GLU A 100 -5.59 18.32 -16.19
CA GLU A 100 -5.99 18.94 -14.91
C GLU A 100 -5.82 17.99 -13.72
N ASP A 101 -6.04 16.68 -13.91
CA ASP A 101 -5.81 15.66 -12.87
C ASP A 101 -4.32 15.42 -12.55
N LYS A 102 -3.40 15.95 -13.36
CA LYS A 102 -1.94 15.81 -13.18
C LYS A 102 -1.38 16.78 -12.12
N SER A 103 -2.12 17.85 -11.82
CA SER A 103 -1.67 18.93 -10.93
C SER A 103 -2.22 18.86 -9.51
N LYS A 104 -3.07 17.88 -9.19
CA LYS A 104 -3.55 17.66 -7.82
C LYS A 104 -2.39 17.14 -6.97
N SER A 105 -1.53 18.08 -6.55
CA SER A 105 -0.64 17.92 -5.42
C SER A 105 -1.43 17.27 -4.29
N PHE A 106 -0.84 16.28 -3.62
CA PHE A 106 -1.37 15.59 -2.43
C PHE A 106 -1.56 16.55 -1.24
N LYS A 107 -2.32 17.63 -1.41
CA LYS A 107 -2.64 18.59 -0.36
C LYS A 107 -3.61 17.91 0.58
N THR A 108 -3.06 17.41 1.67
CA THR A 108 -3.84 17.06 2.85
C THR A 108 -4.54 18.32 3.34
N HIS A 109 -5.80 18.19 3.74
CA HIS A 109 -6.52 19.23 4.43
C HIS A 109 -5.68 19.72 5.63
N PRO A 110 -5.56 21.04 5.89
CA PRO A 110 -4.68 21.57 6.93
C PRO A 110 -5.05 21.08 8.34
N GLN A 111 -6.29 20.64 8.54
CA GLN A 111 -6.79 20.05 9.79
C GLN A 111 -6.79 18.51 9.79
N ALA A 112 -6.23 17.86 8.76
CA ALA A 112 -6.00 16.42 8.76
C ALA A 112 -4.70 16.13 9.53
N ILE A 113 -4.83 15.42 10.65
CA ILE A 113 -3.72 15.15 11.59
C ILE A 113 -3.36 13.67 11.56
N TYR A 114 -2.14 13.36 11.15
CA TYR A 114 -1.59 11.99 11.05
C TYR A 114 -0.50 11.70 12.08
N THR A 115 -0.48 12.48 13.16
CA THR A 115 0.36 12.26 14.35
C THR A 115 -0.53 11.85 15.52
N SER A 116 0.02 11.05 16.45
CA SER A 116 -0.73 10.62 17.63
C SER A 116 -1.09 11.83 18.50
N ARG A 117 -2.33 11.85 19.00
CA ARG A 117 -2.84 12.87 19.92
C ARG A 117 -3.99 12.31 20.76
N LEU A 118 -4.36 13.05 21.80
CA LEU A 118 -5.58 12.78 22.55
C LEU A 118 -6.81 12.96 21.64
N LEU A 119 -7.66 11.94 21.61
CA LEU A 119 -8.94 11.88 20.89
C LEU A 119 -10.08 11.87 21.90
N ASN A 120 -10.45 13.04 22.39
CA ASN A 120 -11.53 13.20 23.37
C ASN A 120 -12.81 13.68 22.66
N PHE A 121 -13.60 12.74 22.15
CA PHE A 121 -14.89 13.00 21.52
C PHE A 121 -16.00 12.45 22.40
N LYS A 122 -17.08 13.21 22.59
CA LYS A 122 -18.17 12.83 23.50
C LYS A 122 -19.40 12.41 22.70
N ASN A 123 -20.22 11.52 23.28
CA ASN A 123 -21.53 11.15 22.74
C ASN A 123 -21.51 10.59 21.29
N LEU A 124 -20.45 9.87 20.92
CA LEU A 124 -20.35 9.26 19.59
C LEU A 124 -21.39 8.14 19.39
N PRO A 125 -22.00 8.03 18.19
CA PRO A 125 -23.06 7.07 17.90
C PRO A 125 -22.54 5.62 17.93
N LYS A 126 -23.45 4.65 18.08
CA LYS A 126 -23.08 3.23 18.05
C LYS A 126 -22.39 2.88 16.70
N PRO A 127 -21.29 2.11 16.71
CA PRO A 127 -20.61 1.70 15.50
C PRO A 127 -21.55 0.94 14.56
N ALA A 128 -21.50 1.28 13.27
CA ALA A 128 -22.23 0.61 12.21
C ALA A 128 -21.31 0.27 11.04
N ASN A 129 -21.70 -0.73 10.25
CA ASN A 129 -21.02 -1.06 9.00
C ASN A 129 -21.50 -0.14 7.87
N SER A 130 -20.61 0.13 6.91
CA SER A 130 -20.93 0.96 5.75
C SER A 130 -22.01 0.31 4.89
N SER A 131 -23.07 1.05 4.58
CA SER A 131 -24.09 0.63 3.60
C SER A 131 -23.56 0.60 2.16
N TYR A 132 -22.47 1.31 1.88
CA TYR A 132 -21.85 1.38 0.55
C TYR A 132 -20.92 0.20 0.25
N LEU A 133 -20.40 -0.48 1.29
CA LEU A 133 -19.48 -1.60 1.10
C LEU A 133 -20.20 -2.89 0.67
N SER A 134 -21.48 -3.05 1.01
CA SER A 134 -22.29 -4.20 0.59
C SER A 134 -22.67 -4.21 -0.89
N SER A 135 -22.56 -3.08 -1.60
CA SER A 135 -22.96 -2.92 -3.00
C SER A 135 -21.82 -3.08 -4.02
N PHE A 136 -20.60 -3.47 -3.61
CA PHE A 136 -19.51 -3.77 -4.53
C PHE A 136 -19.76 -5.11 -5.26
N GLN A 137 -20.69 -5.11 -6.21
CA GLN A 137 -20.88 -6.21 -7.16
C GLN A 137 -19.87 -6.02 -8.30
N PHE A 138 -18.87 -6.89 -8.36
CA PHE A 138 -17.97 -7.00 -9.51
C PHE A 138 -18.60 -7.96 -10.54
N SER A 139 -18.82 -7.49 -11.76
CA SER A 139 -19.26 -8.31 -12.89
C SER A 139 -18.14 -9.30 -13.26
N SER A 140 -18.37 -10.58 -12.97
CA SER A 140 -17.45 -11.67 -13.32
C SER A 140 -17.74 -12.16 -14.74
N ASP A 141 -17.37 -11.38 -15.76
CA ASP A 141 -17.44 -11.84 -17.15
C ASP A 141 -16.07 -11.71 -17.82
N SER A 142 -15.39 -12.85 -17.95
CA SER A 142 -14.81 -13.30 -19.22
C SER A 142 -14.09 -14.63 -19.02
N ASN A 143 -14.75 -15.73 -19.40
CA ASN A 143 -14.08 -16.96 -19.80
C ASN A 143 -13.28 -16.68 -21.07
N SER A 144 -11.95 -16.78 -21.02
CA SER A 144 -11.15 -16.94 -22.23
C SER A 144 -10.10 -18.03 -22.00
N THR A 145 -10.41 -19.22 -22.49
CA THR A 145 -9.48 -20.33 -22.65
C THR A 145 -8.41 -19.93 -23.66
N ALA A 146 -7.14 -19.89 -23.26
CA ALA A 146 -6.02 -19.76 -24.19
C ALA A 146 -4.89 -20.68 -23.74
N GLN A 147 -4.68 -21.76 -24.49
CA GLN A 147 -3.47 -22.58 -24.44
C GLN A 147 -2.31 -21.81 -25.09
N SER A 148 -1.12 -21.84 -24.50
CA SER A 148 0.11 -21.56 -25.24
C SER A 148 1.31 -22.29 -24.67
N THR A 149 2.11 -22.82 -25.58
CA THR A 149 3.29 -23.66 -25.47
C THR A 149 4.48 -22.98 -24.81
N SER A 150 5.30 -23.79 -24.14
CA SER A 150 6.51 -23.40 -23.44
C SER A 150 7.66 -23.09 -24.40
N ALA A 151 8.26 -21.91 -24.27
CA ALA A 151 9.65 -21.67 -24.61
C ALA A 151 10.28 -20.82 -23.50
N ASN A 152 11.27 -21.42 -22.83
CA ASN A 152 12.00 -20.85 -21.70
C ASN A 152 13.19 -20.03 -22.22
N PRO A 153 13.36 -18.76 -21.81
CA PRO A 153 14.69 -18.18 -21.73
C PRO A 153 14.95 -17.61 -20.32
N ASN A 154 15.93 -18.24 -19.66
CA ASN A 154 16.79 -17.74 -18.57
C ASN A 154 16.17 -16.74 -17.57
N LYS A 155 15.84 -17.27 -16.38
CA LYS A 155 15.54 -16.49 -15.16
C LYS A 155 16.72 -15.56 -14.81
N PRO A 156 16.52 -14.23 -14.68
CA PRO A 156 17.50 -13.37 -14.03
C PRO A 156 17.44 -13.55 -12.51
N SER A 157 18.56 -13.30 -11.84
CA SER A 157 18.81 -13.48 -10.41
C SER A 157 17.79 -12.74 -9.51
N HIS A 158 17.47 -13.36 -8.37
CA HIS A 158 16.41 -12.99 -7.42
C HIS A 158 16.58 -11.64 -6.68
N HIS A 159 17.57 -10.82 -7.03
CA HIS A 159 17.92 -9.59 -6.30
C HIS A 159 17.75 -8.29 -7.10
N THR A 160 17.27 -8.36 -8.34
CA THR A 160 17.14 -7.18 -9.22
C THR A 160 15.68 -6.95 -9.58
N VAL A 161 15.13 -5.77 -9.24
CA VAL A 161 13.84 -5.34 -9.80
C VAL A 161 14.04 -5.14 -11.29
N ARG A 162 13.19 -5.75 -12.11
CA ARG A 162 13.23 -5.54 -13.55
C ARG A 162 12.90 -4.07 -13.83
N CYS A 163 13.93 -3.29 -14.15
CA CYS A 163 13.80 -1.97 -14.73
C CYS A 163 13.43 -2.14 -16.20
N TYR A 164 12.34 -1.51 -16.62
CA TYR A 164 11.92 -1.51 -18.01
C TYR A 164 12.48 -0.32 -18.81
N GLY A 165 13.00 0.71 -18.14
CA GLY A 165 13.68 1.84 -18.77
C GLY A 165 13.70 3.09 -17.91
N ILE A 166 14.30 4.16 -18.43
CA ILE A 166 14.29 5.52 -17.86
C ILE A 166 13.65 6.43 -18.92
N CYS A 167 12.79 7.34 -18.50
CA CYS A 167 12.19 8.37 -19.35
C CYS A 167 12.42 9.74 -18.71
N GLN A 168 12.28 10.82 -19.47
CA GLN A 168 12.45 12.18 -18.97
C GLN A 168 11.11 12.91 -19.07
N ASP A 169 10.62 13.41 -17.95
CA ASP A 169 9.42 14.22 -17.93
C ASP A 169 9.64 15.50 -18.76
N THR A 170 8.73 15.73 -19.70
CA THR A 170 8.89 16.79 -20.69
C THR A 170 8.67 18.18 -20.10
N SER A 171 7.94 18.28 -18.98
CA SER A 171 7.54 19.52 -18.32
C SER A 171 8.55 19.96 -17.25
N THR A 172 8.99 19.03 -16.42
CA THR A 172 9.90 19.27 -15.28
C THR A 172 11.37 18.96 -15.61
N LYS A 173 11.62 18.29 -16.75
CA LYS A 173 12.94 17.79 -17.18
C LYS A 173 13.55 16.74 -16.24
N ASN A 174 12.79 16.25 -15.26
CA ASN A 174 13.23 15.20 -14.34
C ASN A 174 13.25 13.82 -15.00
N TYR A 175 14.22 12.98 -14.65
CA TYR A 175 14.29 11.59 -15.13
C TYR A 175 13.49 10.66 -14.20
N ILE A 176 12.74 9.74 -14.79
CA ILE A 176 11.86 8.78 -14.11
C ILE A 176 12.23 7.36 -14.53
N ILE A 177 12.43 6.48 -13.55
CA ILE A 177 12.74 5.06 -13.77
C ILE A 177 11.45 4.24 -13.79
N VAL A 178 11.18 3.56 -14.89
CA VAL A 178 10.03 2.66 -15.06
C VAL A 178 10.42 1.25 -14.61
N MET A 179 9.77 0.74 -13.57
CA MET A 179 10.07 -0.57 -12.97
C MET A 179 8.86 -1.50 -13.00
N ALA A 180 9.12 -2.81 -12.97
CA ALA A 180 8.09 -3.83 -12.77
C ALA A 180 7.24 -3.55 -11.54
N TYR A 181 5.95 -3.28 -11.80
CA TYR A 181 4.92 -3.08 -10.79
C TYR A 181 4.79 -4.35 -9.94
N ALA A 182 5.27 -4.30 -8.71
CA ALA A 182 5.40 -5.51 -7.90
C ALA A 182 4.29 -5.57 -6.85
N TRP A 183 3.10 -6.05 -7.23
CA TRP A 183 2.12 -6.59 -6.27
C TRP A 183 2.81 -7.52 -5.26
N LYS A 184 3.78 -8.31 -5.73
CA LYS A 184 4.73 -9.07 -4.91
C LYS A 184 5.33 -8.30 -3.74
N ARG A 185 5.77 -7.05 -3.96
CA ARG A 185 6.32 -6.21 -2.88
C ARG A 185 5.22 -5.77 -1.92
N LYS A 186 4.05 -5.38 -2.42
CA LYS A 186 2.89 -5.04 -1.57
C LYS A 186 2.52 -6.22 -0.66
N PHE A 187 2.36 -7.43 -1.22
CA PHE A 187 2.10 -8.64 -0.43
C PHE A 187 3.22 -8.94 0.55
N ASN A 188 4.48 -8.83 0.15
CA ASN A 188 5.61 -9.06 1.05
C ASN A 188 5.58 -8.11 2.26
N VAL A 189 5.31 -6.81 2.05
CA VAL A 189 5.17 -5.85 3.16
C VAL A 189 4.01 -6.22 4.06
N LEU A 190 2.85 -6.59 3.49
CA LEU A 190 1.67 -7.00 4.26
C LEU A 190 1.92 -8.25 5.10
N GLN A 191 2.54 -9.28 4.52
CA GLN A 191 2.85 -10.53 5.22
C GLN A 191 3.84 -10.33 6.36
N ASN A 192 4.92 -9.56 6.13
CA ASN A 192 5.89 -9.32 7.19
C ASN A 192 5.28 -8.48 8.32
N THR A 193 4.45 -7.48 7.96
CA THR A 193 3.71 -6.70 8.94
C THR A 193 2.75 -7.56 9.74
N GLU A 194 1.97 -8.42 9.09
CA GLU A 194 1.05 -9.35 9.76
C GLU A 194 1.82 -10.33 10.66
N SER A 195 2.94 -10.87 10.21
CA SER A 195 3.78 -11.76 11.01
C SER A 195 4.33 -11.06 12.26
N GLY A 196 4.72 -9.80 12.13
CA GLY A 196 5.08 -8.93 13.25
C GLY A 196 3.91 -8.76 14.23
N LEU A 197 2.72 -8.42 13.72
CA LEU A 197 1.51 -8.24 14.52
C LEU A 197 1.15 -9.54 15.25
N LYS A 198 1.21 -10.67 14.58
CA LYS A 198 0.99 -12.00 15.16
C LYS A 198 1.90 -12.30 16.34
N ARG A 199 3.16 -11.92 16.26
CA ARG A 199 4.10 -12.10 17.39
C ARG A 199 3.72 -11.24 18.59
N ILE A 200 3.18 -10.03 18.38
CA ILE A 200 2.68 -9.18 19.46
C ILE A 200 1.44 -9.81 20.09
N LEU A 201 0.47 -10.20 19.27
CA LEU A 201 -0.81 -10.72 19.73
C LEU A 201 -0.68 -12.08 20.44
N ILE A 202 0.19 -12.99 19.96
CA ILE A 202 0.46 -14.28 20.63
C ILE A 202 1.07 -14.08 22.02
N LYS A 203 1.80 -12.98 22.25
CA LYS A 203 2.33 -12.63 23.57
C LYS A 203 1.28 -12.03 24.52
N GLY A 204 0.01 -11.97 24.10
CA GLY A 204 -1.05 -11.35 24.89
C GLY A 204 -0.88 -9.83 25.01
N LEU A 205 -0.26 -9.19 24.01
CA LEU A 205 -0.10 -7.74 23.94
C LEU A 205 -1.07 -7.13 22.92
N ILE A 206 -1.35 -5.84 23.11
CA ILE A 206 -2.10 -4.96 22.20
C ILE A 206 -1.19 -3.77 21.89
N HIS A 207 -0.98 -3.45 20.62
CA HIS A 207 -0.08 -2.40 20.15
C HIS A 207 -0.64 -1.00 20.35
N ARG A 208 -1.95 -0.80 20.10
CA ARG A 208 -2.74 0.43 20.33
C ARG A 208 -2.43 1.62 19.43
N GLU A 209 -1.21 1.73 18.93
CA GLU A 209 -0.78 2.79 18.00
C GLU A 209 -0.26 2.20 16.67
N LEU A 210 -0.93 1.16 16.17
CA LEU A 210 -0.51 0.54 14.92
C LEU A 210 -0.88 1.45 13.74
N HIS A 211 0.12 1.97 13.03
CA HIS A 211 -0.08 2.79 11.83
C HIS A 211 1.12 2.65 10.89
N ILE A 212 0.99 3.16 9.65
CA ILE A 212 2.05 2.97 8.65
C ILE A 212 3.40 3.56 9.09
N GLY A 213 3.39 4.70 9.80
CA GLY A 213 4.61 5.32 10.33
C GLY A 213 5.37 4.45 11.35
N ASN A 214 4.72 3.43 11.90
CA ASN A 214 5.33 2.43 12.77
C ASN A 214 5.74 1.15 12.02
N ILE A 215 5.56 1.11 10.70
CA ILE A 215 6.08 0.04 9.85
C ILE A 215 7.44 0.48 9.31
N VAL A 216 8.51 -0.18 9.74
CA VAL A 216 9.90 0.21 9.43
C VAL A 216 10.62 -0.91 8.68
N CYS A 217 11.59 -0.56 7.83
CA CYS A 217 12.45 -1.53 7.14
C CYS A 217 13.83 -1.41 7.76
N PHE A 218 14.28 -2.50 8.36
CA PHE A 218 15.61 -2.63 8.89
C PHE A 218 16.31 -3.79 8.18
N ASN A 219 17.40 -3.52 7.48
CA ASN A 219 18.15 -4.53 6.72
C ASN A 219 17.28 -5.40 5.80
N SER A 220 16.35 -4.77 5.05
CA SER A 220 15.38 -5.46 4.18
C SER A 220 14.29 -6.28 4.90
N VAL A 221 14.22 -6.21 6.23
CA VAL A 221 13.17 -6.84 7.04
C VAL A 221 12.16 -5.78 7.45
N ILE A 222 10.87 -6.04 7.20
CA ILE A 222 9.78 -5.18 7.66
C ILE A 222 9.45 -5.53 9.11
N CYS A 223 9.45 -4.52 9.98
CA CYS A 223 9.22 -4.65 11.41
C CYS A 223 8.14 -3.66 11.87
N ILE A 224 7.46 -3.99 12.97
CA ILE A 224 6.59 -3.06 13.70
C ILE A 224 7.43 -2.39 14.79
N ALA A 225 7.51 -1.06 14.75
CA ALA A 225 8.06 -0.18 15.79
C ALA A 225 6.93 0.42 16.62
N GLY A 226 7.21 1.36 17.54
CA GLY A 226 6.16 2.03 18.32
C GLY A 226 5.64 1.24 19.52
N MET A 227 6.50 0.40 20.13
CA MET A 227 6.12 -0.52 21.21
C MET A 227 5.88 0.16 22.58
N SER A 228 6.16 1.46 22.72
CA SER A 228 6.02 2.20 23.98
C SER A 228 4.59 2.22 24.53
N SER A 229 3.61 2.14 23.63
CA SER A 229 2.19 2.19 23.95
C SER A 229 1.57 0.80 24.12
N CYS A 230 2.35 -0.27 23.92
CA CYS A 230 1.86 -1.64 24.05
C CYS A 230 1.40 -1.95 25.49
N LYS A 231 0.27 -2.67 25.62
CA LYS A 231 -0.25 -3.14 26.91
C LYS A 231 -0.69 -4.61 26.86
N PRO A 232 -0.63 -5.35 27.97
CA PRO A 232 -1.26 -6.67 28.08
C PRO A 232 -2.77 -6.61 27.86
N VAL A 233 -3.37 -7.70 27.36
CA VAL A 233 -4.83 -7.79 27.15
C VAL A 233 -5.64 -7.59 28.46
N ASN A 234 -5.06 -7.96 29.60
CA ASN A 234 -5.70 -7.85 30.92
C ASN A 234 -5.30 -6.57 31.67
N TYR A 235 -4.81 -5.55 30.96
CA TYR A 235 -4.44 -4.29 31.58
C TYR A 235 -5.68 -3.45 31.85
N GLU A 236 -5.98 -3.20 33.12
CA GLU A 236 -7.05 -2.29 33.52
C GLU A 236 -6.56 -0.84 33.38
N GLU A 237 -7.12 -0.10 32.44
CA GLU A 237 -6.80 1.32 32.27
C GLU A 237 -7.53 2.16 33.32
N LEU A 238 -6.77 2.97 34.06
CA LEU A 238 -7.29 3.93 35.04
C LEU A 238 -7.84 5.21 34.40
N GLU A 239 -7.57 5.45 33.11
CA GLU A 239 -7.94 6.67 32.39
C GLU A 239 -8.68 6.37 31.08
N ASP A 240 -9.79 7.09 30.85
CA ASP A 240 -10.62 7.07 29.62
C ASP A 240 -9.95 7.75 28.40
N ASN A 241 -8.65 8.05 28.47
CA ASN A 241 -7.98 8.87 27.47
C ASN A 241 -7.54 8.05 26.26
N VAL A 242 -8.29 8.18 25.16
CA VAL A 242 -7.96 7.55 23.87
C VAL A 242 -6.84 8.35 23.20
N TYR A 243 -5.69 7.72 22.99
CA TYR A 243 -4.58 8.28 22.20
C TYR A 243 -4.43 7.54 20.87
N GLY A 244 -4.17 8.28 19.80
CA GLY A 244 -3.84 7.70 18.51
C GLY A 244 -4.04 8.64 17.34
N ILE A 245 -4.02 8.06 16.14
CA ILE A 245 -4.25 8.75 14.86
C ILE A 245 -5.67 8.41 14.41
N LEU A 246 -6.58 9.40 14.37
CA LEU A 246 -8.02 9.20 14.21
C LEU A 246 -8.42 8.17 13.12
N PRO A 247 -7.91 8.24 11.87
CA PRO A 247 -8.18 7.22 10.84
C PRO A 247 -7.85 5.76 11.21
N TYR A 248 -6.90 5.52 12.11
CA TYR A 248 -6.45 4.19 12.52
C TYR A 248 -7.18 3.66 13.75
N VAL A 249 -7.89 4.51 14.50
CA VAL A 249 -8.54 4.11 15.75
C VAL A 249 -9.91 3.50 15.48
N ALA A 250 -10.13 2.28 15.97
CA ALA A 250 -11.39 1.57 15.78
C ALA A 250 -12.58 2.33 16.41
N PRO A 251 -13.78 2.30 15.79
CA PRO A 251 -14.92 3.10 16.24
C PRO A 251 -15.43 2.75 17.64
N GLY A 252 -15.20 1.52 18.11
CA GLY A 252 -15.47 1.14 19.50
C GLY A 252 -14.56 1.85 20.50
N ILE A 253 -13.26 1.97 20.16
CA ILE A 253 -12.26 2.63 21.00
C ILE A 253 -12.50 4.13 21.07
N LEU A 254 -12.89 4.77 19.94
CA LEU A 254 -13.31 6.17 19.94
C LEU A 254 -14.48 6.46 20.91
N ARG A 255 -15.28 5.44 21.24
CA ARG A 255 -16.40 5.52 22.20
C ARG A 255 -16.00 5.19 23.65
N GLY A 256 -14.70 5.05 23.93
CA GLY A 256 -14.20 4.68 25.26
C GLY A 256 -14.31 3.18 25.56
N GLN A 257 -14.47 2.31 24.56
CA GLN A 257 -14.31 0.87 24.82
C GLN A 257 -12.84 0.55 25.05
N ILE A 258 -12.59 -0.48 25.87
CA ILE A 258 -11.24 -0.98 26.13
C ILE A 258 -10.57 -1.44 24.84
N TYR A 259 -9.27 -1.18 24.74
CA TYR A 259 -8.44 -1.71 23.66
C TYR A 259 -8.47 -3.25 23.67
N THR A 260 -8.50 -3.83 22.48
CA THR A 260 -8.46 -5.29 22.29
C THR A 260 -7.52 -5.63 21.14
N GLN A 261 -7.11 -6.88 21.04
CA GLN A 261 -6.33 -7.34 19.88
C GLN A 261 -7.05 -7.05 18.56
N ALA A 262 -8.39 -7.10 18.56
CA ALA A 262 -9.21 -6.75 17.40
C ALA A 262 -9.19 -5.26 17.02
N SER A 263 -8.80 -4.35 17.93
CA SER A 263 -8.53 -2.95 17.57
C SER A 263 -7.23 -2.78 16.78
N ASP A 264 -6.21 -3.60 17.02
CA ASP A 264 -5.02 -3.62 16.16
C ASP A 264 -5.34 -4.23 14.79
N ILE A 265 -6.25 -5.20 14.71
CA ILE A 265 -6.73 -5.74 13.42
C ILE A 265 -7.42 -4.65 12.58
N TYR A 266 -8.24 -3.80 13.20
CA TYR A 266 -8.84 -2.65 12.50
C TYR A 266 -7.75 -1.72 11.94
N SER A 267 -6.76 -1.39 12.78
CA SER A 267 -5.63 -0.54 12.41
C SER A 267 -4.81 -1.16 11.26
N PHE A 268 -4.61 -2.48 11.29
CA PHE A 268 -3.97 -3.24 10.22
C PHE A 268 -4.76 -3.15 8.91
N GLY A 269 -6.09 -3.16 8.95
CA GLY A 269 -6.93 -2.91 7.76
C GLY A 269 -6.67 -1.54 7.11
N ILE A 270 -6.42 -0.51 7.92
CA ILE A 270 -6.05 0.83 7.41
C ILE A 270 -4.64 0.81 6.79
N ILE A 271 -3.69 0.07 7.39
CA ILE A 271 -2.36 -0.16 6.81
C ILE A 271 -2.46 -0.90 5.47
N MET A 272 -3.28 -1.96 5.41
CA MET A 272 -3.55 -2.69 4.17
C MET A 272 -4.04 -1.76 3.07
N PHE A 273 -5.06 -0.95 3.37
CA PHE A 273 -5.59 0.07 2.46
C PHE A 273 -4.50 1.03 1.95
N ARG A 274 -3.64 1.53 2.84
CA ARG A 274 -2.58 2.45 2.42
C ARG A 274 -1.60 1.80 1.45
N ILE A 275 -1.13 0.59 1.77
CA ILE A 275 -0.15 -0.14 0.96
C ILE A 275 -0.73 -0.49 -0.42
N ILE A 276 -2.02 -0.86 -0.49
CA ILE A 276 -2.64 -1.32 -1.75
C ILE A 276 -3.12 -0.19 -2.64
N SER A 277 -3.63 0.92 -2.09
CA SER A 277 -4.37 1.94 -2.84
C SER A 277 -3.50 2.95 -3.59
N GLY A 278 -2.23 3.16 -3.24
CA GLY A 278 -1.48 4.23 -3.90
C GLY A 278 -0.70 3.82 -5.16
N PHE A 279 -0.30 4.87 -5.90
CA PHE A 279 0.28 4.85 -7.24
C PHE A 279 1.78 5.16 -7.21
N PRO A 280 2.72 4.31 -7.65
CA PRO A 280 4.14 4.47 -7.35
C PRO A 280 4.64 5.92 -7.52
N PRO A 281 5.53 6.39 -6.63
CA PRO A 281 5.72 7.82 -6.34
C PRO A 281 6.19 8.71 -7.50
N TYR A 282 6.48 8.17 -8.69
CA TYR A 282 6.86 8.92 -9.87
C TYR A 282 6.18 8.36 -11.12
N TYR A 283 4.99 8.86 -11.43
CA TYR A 283 4.24 8.54 -12.66
C TYR A 283 3.82 9.83 -13.38
N ASP A 284 4.82 10.60 -13.84
CA ASP A 284 4.60 11.73 -14.74
C ASP A 284 4.44 11.27 -16.20
N ASN A 285 4.03 12.18 -17.09
CA ASN A 285 3.62 11.94 -18.47
C ASN A 285 4.58 11.10 -19.31
N ALA A 286 5.89 11.24 -19.09
CA ALA A 286 6.90 10.46 -19.80
C ALA A 286 6.96 8.99 -19.33
N ALA A 287 6.75 8.74 -18.03
CA ALA A 287 6.67 7.38 -17.48
C ALA A 287 5.37 6.69 -17.91
N GLN A 288 4.31 7.47 -18.13
CA GLN A 288 3.01 7.02 -18.63
C GLN A 288 3.12 6.48 -20.07
N TYR A 289 3.73 7.24 -21.00
CA TYR A 289 3.91 6.80 -22.39
C TYR A 289 4.87 5.59 -22.50
N LEU A 290 5.95 5.59 -21.73
CA LEU A 290 6.93 4.51 -21.78
C LEU A 290 6.37 3.20 -21.18
N ALA A 291 5.70 3.25 -20.02
CA ALA A 291 5.10 2.07 -19.40
C ALA A 291 3.99 1.44 -20.25
N LEU A 292 3.27 2.25 -21.04
CA LEU A 292 2.26 1.80 -21.99
C LEU A 292 2.88 1.14 -23.22
N ASN A 293 3.92 1.74 -23.82
CA ASN A 293 4.61 1.15 -24.97
C ASN A 293 5.36 -0.15 -24.62
N ILE A 294 5.90 -0.28 -23.39
CA ILE A 294 6.48 -1.55 -22.89
C ILE A 294 5.42 -2.65 -22.71
N CYS A 295 4.17 -2.28 -22.47
CA CYS A 295 3.07 -3.22 -22.29
C CYS A 295 2.42 -3.64 -23.62
N GLU A 296 2.48 -2.80 -24.65
CA GLU A 296 1.83 -3.01 -25.94
C GLU A 296 2.76 -3.69 -26.95
N ASP A 297 4.02 -3.26 -27.02
CA ASP A 297 5.07 -3.99 -27.72
C ASP A 297 5.93 -4.69 -26.68
N LYS A 298 6.16 -6.00 -26.79
CA LYS A 298 7.31 -6.64 -26.13
C LYS A 298 8.55 -6.14 -26.89
N PRO A 299 9.25 -5.06 -26.48
CA PRO A 299 10.46 -4.71 -27.18
C PRO A 299 11.43 -5.85 -26.86
N ASN A 300 12.21 -6.30 -27.84
CA ASN A 300 13.15 -7.38 -27.61
C ASN A 300 14.02 -6.98 -26.40
N ALA A 301 14.01 -7.80 -25.33
CA ALA A 301 14.71 -7.48 -24.08
C ALA A 301 16.21 -7.19 -24.32
N MET A 302 16.73 -7.65 -25.46
CA MET A 302 18.07 -7.41 -25.95
C MET A 302 18.34 -5.95 -26.38
N ASP A 303 17.34 -5.20 -26.82
CA ASP A 303 17.51 -3.81 -27.27
C ASP A 303 17.47 -2.83 -26.10
N LEU A 304 16.60 -3.07 -25.11
CA LEU A 304 16.57 -2.31 -23.87
C LEU A 304 17.81 -2.54 -23.01
N SER A 305 18.37 -3.76 -23.01
CA SER A 305 19.61 -4.04 -22.27
C SER A 305 20.80 -3.29 -22.87
N LYS A 306 20.92 -3.23 -24.20
CA LYS A 306 21.98 -2.48 -24.88
C LYS A 306 21.93 -1.00 -24.56
N ILE A 307 20.74 -0.40 -24.55
CA ILE A 307 20.55 1.02 -24.21
C ILE A 307 20.91 1.27 -22.74
N PHE A 308 20.47 0.40 -21.83
CA PHE A 308 20.80 0.49 -20.40
C PHE A 308 22.30 0.35 -20.12
N TYR A 309 22.97 -0.63 -20.74
CA TYR A 309 24.41 -0.83 -20.59
C TYR A 309 25.22 0.33 -21.18
N LYS A 310 24.81 0.86 -22.34
CA LYS A 310 25.44 2.03 -22.93
C LYS A 310 25.38 3.23 -21.98
N TRP A 311 24.20 3.49 -21.41
CA TRP A 311 24.03 4.60 -20.48
C TRP A 311 24.75 4.40 -19.14
N MET A 312 24.75 3.17 -18.57
CA MET A 312 25.54 2.87 -17.35
C MET A 312 27.03 3.12 -17.56
N ASN A 313 27.54 2.81 -18.76
CA ASN A 313 28.92 3.09 -19.12
C ASN A 313 29.18 4.60 -19.27
N GLU A 314 28.24 5.35 -19.86
CA GLU A 314 28.31 6.81 -19.98
C GLU A 314 28.23 7.51 -18.61
N LEU A 315 27.37 7.04 -17.71
CA LEU A 315 27.23 7.56 -16.35
C LEU A 315 28.50 7.27 -15.52
N SER A 316 29.03 6.06 -15.62
CA SER A 316 30.30 5.67 -14.99
C SER A 316 31.45 6.54 -15.52
N ALA A 317 31.54 6.74 -16.83
CA ALA A 317 32.53 7.63 -17.43
C ALA A 317 32.38 9.09 -16.96
N TYR A 318 31.15 9.59 -16.83
CA TYR A 318 30.87 10.93 -16.33
C TYR A 318 31.30 11.11 -14.86
N ILE A 319 30.95 10.16 -13.99
CA ILE A 319 31.35 10.17 -12.57
C ILE A 319 32.88 10.16 -12.46
N ASN A 320 33.55 9.27 -13.18
CA ASN A 320 35.01 9.19 -13.19
C ASN A 320 35.66 10.47 -13.75
N SER A 321 35.02 11.13 -14.74
CA SER A 321 35.51 12.41 -15.27
C SER A 321 35.39 13.56 -14.26
N LYS A 322 34.38 13.51 -13.40
CA LYS A 322 34.17 14.50 -12.33
C LYS A 322 35.15 14.28 -11.18
N GLU A 323 35.41 13.02 -10.79
CA GLU A 323 36.39 12.67 -9.75
C GLU A 323 37.80 13.12 -10.14
N ASN A 324 38.22 12.86 -11.39
CA ASN A 324 39.53 13.29 -11.92
C ASN A 324 39.70 14.82 -12.00
N GLN A 325 38.62 15.57 -12.25
CA GLN A 325 38.67 17.05 -12.24
C GLN A 325 38.84 17.61 -10.82
N THR A 326 38.33 16.93 -9.79
CA THR A 326 38.51 17.30 -8.38
C THR A 326 39.90 17.01 -7.83
N GLU A 327 40.61 16.01 -8.37
CA GLU A 327 42.01 15.75 -8.00
C GLU A 327 42.98 16.75 -8.65
N LEU A 328 42.73 17.15 -9.90
CA LEU A 328 43.52 18.19 -10.59
C LEU A 328 43.35 19.59 -10.00
N ALA A 329 42.26 19.86 -9.30
CA ALA A 329 42.02 21.13 -8.60
C ALA A 329 42.61 21.19 -7.18
N LYS A 330 43.27 20.11 -6.72
CA LYS A 330 43.90 19.99 -5.39
C LYS A 330 45.43 19.94 -5.43
N ASN A 331 46.04 20.00 -6.61
CA ASN A 331 47.49 20.13 -6.84
C ASN A 331 47.82 21.51 -7.41
#